data_AF-A0A835YSE2-F1
#
_entry.id   AF-A0A835YSE2-F1
#
_cell.length_a   1.000
_cell.length_b   1.000
_cell.length_c   1.000
_cell.angle_alpha   90.00
_cell.angle_beta   90.00
_cell.angle_gamma   90.00
#
_symmetry.space_group_name_H-M   'P 1'
#
loop_
_entity.id
_entity.type
_entity.pdbx_description
1 polymer ?
#
loop_
_entity_poly.entity_id
_entity_poly.type
_entity_poly.pdbx_seq_one_letter_code
_entity_poly.pdbx_strand_id
1 'polypeptide(L)'
;MGDPYIKCGSCSAVYTIDPQMLGERGRRVQCSVCDHSWFQASERVFRLGNGFSMKDFPEEKLAAIKANIEQGLTAGGAPKGNGRKGEMTMFVGNLPFSFGEKDLSDLFADHGEVVSAVIIKDNMDRSKGYGFVEMLNKAQGQAAMDTLHNYQINGRPITVRDGSTSRDGNRR
;
A
#
# COMPACT_ATOMS: atom_id res chain seq x y z
N MET A 1 20.95 6.87 -20.51
CA MET A 1 20.76 6.19 -19.22
C MET A 1 20.17 7.22 -18.28
N GLY A 2 18.95 7.05 -17.77
CA GLY A 2 18.31 8.07 -16.93
C GLY A 2 18.98 8.24 -15.58
N ASP A 3 18.69 9.38 -14.93
CA ASP A 3 19.30 9.75 -13.66
C ASP A 3 19.02 8.68 -12.58
N PRO A 4 20.07 8.25 -11.84
CA PRO A 4 19.91 7.37 -10.71
C PRO A 4 19.22 8.08 -9.56
N TYR A 5 18.25 7.40 -8.95
CA TYR A 5 17.49 7.95 -7.84
C TYR A 5 17.13 6.88 -6.80
N ILE A 6 16.82 7.35 -5.61
CA ILE A 6 16.30 6.55 -4.50
C ILE A 6 14.97 7.13 -4.02
N LYS A 7 14.15 6.28 -3.43
CA LYS A 7 12.82 6.64 -2.94
C LYS A 7 12.72 6.34 -1.45
N CYS A 8 12.25 7.30 -0.67
CA CYS A 8 11.95 7.10 0.74
C CYS A 8 10.80 6.09 0.89
N GLY A 9 11.03 5.00 1.63
CA GLY A 9 10.01 3.98 1.89
C GLY A 9 8.84 4.46 2.76
N SER A 10 9.01 5.56 3.49
CA SER A 10 7.93 6.21 4.24
C SER A 10 7.17 7.16 3.31
N CYS A 11 7.61 8.41 3.14
CA CYS A 11 6.81 9.41 2.42
C CYS A 11 6.85 9.30 0.89
N SER A 12 7.55 8.34 0.30
CA SER A 12 7.72 8.23 -1.17
C SER A 12 8.44 9.41 -1.85
N ALA A 13 9.06 10.33 -1.09
CA ALA A 13 9.94 11.36 -1.66
C ALA A 13 11.09 10.74 -2.46
N VAL A 14 11.47 11.40 -3.55
CA VAL A 14 12.46 10.91 -4.51
C VAL A 14 13.69 11.81 -4.48
N TYR A 15 14.88 11.21 -4.45
CA TYR A 15 16.15 11.91 -4.39
C TYR A 15 17.07 11.40 -5.48
N THR A 16 17.70 12.32 -6.22
CA THR A 16 18.83 11.98 -7.08
C THR A 16 20.00 11.54 -6.21
N ILE A 17 20.71 10.51 -6.66
CA ILE A 17 21.91 10.05 -5.94
C ILE A 17 22.90 9.42 -6.91
N ASP A 18 24.16 9.80 -6.80
CA ASP A 18 25.23 9.04 -7.45
C ASP A 18 25.47 7.73 -6.67
N PRO A 19 25.33 6.55 -7.30
CA PRO A 19 25.55 5.27 -6.63
C PRO A 19 26.91 5.14 -5.95
N GLN A 20 27.94 5.84 -6.46
CA GLN A 20 29.28 5.82 -5.85
C GLN A 20 29.29 6.45 -4.45
N MET A 21 28.43 7.44 -4.18
CA MET A 21 28.31 8.08 -2.87
C MET A 21 27.76 7.16 -1.77
N LEU A 22 27.15 6.03 -2.17
CA LEU A 22 26.66 5.00 -1.26
C LEU A 22 27.77 4.06 -0.77
N GLY A 23 28.91 4.01 -1.48
CA GLY A 23 29.98 3.04 -1.23
C GLY A 23 29.60 1.60 -1.62
N GLU A 24 30.59 0.70 -1.69
CA GLU A 24 30.40 -0.68 -2.19
C GLU A 24 29.37 -1.50 -1.43
N ARG A 25 29.22 -1.24 -0.12
CA ARG A 25 28.26 -1.94 0.73
C ARG A 25 26.92 -1.21 0.84
N GLY A 26 26.82 0.01 0.32
CA GLY A 26 25.75 0.92 0.67
C GLY A 26 25.96 1.64 2.00
N ARG A 27 25.00 2.52 2.32
CA ARG A 27 25.03 3.34 3.55
C ARG A 27 23.63 3.63 4.06
N ARG A 28 23.52 4.06 5.32
CA ARG A 28 22.28 4.69 5.80
C ARG A 28 22.13 6.06 5.15
N VAL A 29 20.91 6.31 4.69
CA VAL A 29 20.45 7.61 4.20
C VAL A 29 19.27 8.07 5.05
N GLN A 30 18.99 9.38 5.06
CA GLN A 30 17.89 9.98 5.80
C GLN A 30 17.06 10.85 4.86
N CYS A 31 15.75 10.69 4.91
CA CYS A 31 14.82 11.49 4.15
C CYS A 31 14.71 12.89 4.75
N SER A 32 15.05 13.93 4.00
CA SER A 32 14.89 15.33 4.43
C SER A 32 13.44 15.79 4.62
N VAL A 33 12.48 14.98 4.16
CA VAL A 33 11.05 15.33 4.16
C VAL A 33 10.29 14.74 5.37
N CYS A 34 10.68 13.54 5.84
CA CYS A 34 9.99 12.87 6.95
C CYS A 34 10.94 12.21 7.96
N ASP A 35 12.23 12.53 7.90
CA ASP A 35 13.31 11.99 8.76
C ASP A 35 13.49 10.47 8.77
N HIS A 36 12.72 9.74 7.95
CA HIS A 36 12.86 8.30 7.82
C HIS A 36 14.26 7.93 7.35
N SER A 37 14.93 7.07 8.12
CA SER A 37 16.25 6.53 7.79
C SER A 37 16.16 5.07 7.36
N TRP A 38 16.87 4.72 6.28
CA TRP A 38 16.97 3.35 5.78
C TRP A 38 18.36 3.06 5.25
N PHE A 39 18.70 1.77 5.12
CA PHE A 39 19.93 1.32 4.48
C PHE A 39 19.76 1.22 2.97
N GLN A 40 20.57 1.95 2.21
CA GLN A 40 20.51 2.02 0.76
C GLN A 40 21.77 1.41 0.15
N ALA A 41 21.60 0.27 -0.53
CA ALA A 41 22.66 -0.41 -1.25
C ALA A 41 22.93 0.27 -2.60
N SER A 42 24.20 0.30 -3.04
CA SER A 42 24.62 0.95 -4.29
C SER A 42 24.00 0.33 -5.54
N GLU A 43 23.74 -0.97 -5.50
CA GLU A 43 23.14 -1.77 -6.56
C GLU A 43 21.60 -1.67 -6.60
N ARG A 44 20.99 -1.11 -5.54
CA ARG A 44 19.52 -1.00 -5.40
C ARG A 44 19.04 0.43 -5.64
N VAL A 45 19.59 1.10 -6.66
CA VAL A 45 19.14 2.41 -7.13
C VAL A 45 18.18 2.25 -8.29
N PHE A 46 17.15 3.09 -8.35
CA PHE A 46 16.27 3.16 -9.50
C PHE A 46 16.89 4.05 -10.58
N ARG A 47 16.43 3.91 -11.82
CA ARG A 47 16.80 4.78 -12.92
C ARG A 47 15.55 5.28 -13.61
N LEU A 48 15.54 6.57 -13.95
CA LEU A 48 14.46 7.13 -14.74
C LEU A 48 14.44 6.52 -16.15
N GLY A 49 13.23 6.41 -16.70
CA GLY A 49 13.03 6.05 -18.10
C GLY A 49 13.56 7.13 -19.03
N ASN A 50 13.79 6.76 -20.30
CA ASN A 50 14.22 7.72 -21.31
C ASN A 50 13.16 8.82 -21.50
N GLY A 51 13.60 10.08 -21.63
CA GLY A 51 12.72 11.24 -21.83
C GLY A 51 12.14 11.84 -20.55
N PHE A 52 12.46 11.31 -19.37
CA PHE A 52 12.09 11.90 -18.09
C PHE A 52 13.30 12.55 -17.43
N SER A 53 13.09 13.70 -16.77
CA SER A 53 14.09 14.37 -15.95
C SER A 53 13.53 14.67 -14.56
N MET A 54 14.41 14.62 -13.55
CA MET A 54 14.07 15.09 -12.22
C MET A 54 13.90 16.61 -12.26
N LYS A 55 12.89 17.10 -11.53
CA LYS A 55 12.74 18.51 -11.22
C LYS A 55 12.77 18.66 -9.72
N ASP A 56 13.49 19.66 -9.24
CA ASP A 56 13.49 20.00 -7.83
C ASP A 56 12.08 20.37 -7.38
N PHE A 57 11.73 19.95 -6.17
CA PHE A 57 10.48 20.36 -5.57
C PHE A 57 10.52 21.86 -5.30
N PRO A 58 9.55 22.64 -5.79
CA PRO A 58 9.50 24.08 -5.54
C PRO A 58 9.36 24.34 -4.04
N GLU A 59 10.12 25.30 -3.49
CA GLU A 59 10.09 25.61 -2.06
C GLU A 59 8.68 26.03 -1.59
N GLU A 60 7.91 26.70 -2.44
CA GLU A 60 6.52 27.08 -2.15
C GLU A 60 5.58 25.88 -1.94
N LYS A 61 5.98 24.68 -2.38
CA LYS A 61 5.22 23.43 -2.18
C LYS A 61 5.57 22.71 -0.88
N LEU A 62 6.62 23.13 -0.16
CA LEU A 62 7.04 22.47 1.08
C LEU A 62 5.94 22.44 2.15
N ALA A 63 5.16 23.51 2.26
CA ALA A 63 4.03 23.57 3.20
C ALA A 63 2.96 22.52 2.87
N ALA A 64 2.62 22.36 1.59
CA ALA A 64 1.67 21.35 1.13
C ALA A 64 2.19 19.92 1.34
N ILE A 65 3.49 19.69 1.10
CA ILE A 65 4.13 18.39 1.35
C ILE A 65 4.03 18.02 2.83
N LYS A 66 4.32 18.95 3.75
CA LYS A 66 4.20 18.72 5.19
C LYS A 66 2.76 18.37 5.59
N ALA A 67 1.79 19.14 5.11
CA ALA A 67 0.37 18.87 5.36
C ALA A 67 -0.07 17.50 4.84
N ASN A 68 0.38 17.10 3.64
CA ASN A 68 0.11 15.77 3.09
C ASN A 68 0.62 14.66 4.02
N ILE A 69 1.85 14.80 4.52
CA ILE A 69 2.47 13.79 5.38
C ILE A 69 1.78 13.70 6.74
N GLU A 70 1.39 14.82 7.34
CA GLU A 70 0.60 14.85 8.57
C GLU A 70 -0.73 14.14 8.40
N GLN A 71 -1.33 14.23 7.22
CA GLN A 71 -2.55 13.50 6.84
C GLN A 71 -2.30 12.04 6.43
N GLY A 72 -1.07 11.53 6.60
CA GLY A 72 -0.71 10.14 6.27
C GLY A 72 -0.53 9.86 4.77
N LEU A 73 -0.46 10.90 3.93
CA LEU A 73 -0.22 10.78 2.50
C LEU A 73 1.28 10.72 2.18
N THR A 74 1.61 10.38 0.94
CA THR A 74 2.94 10.54 0.36
C THR A 74 3.28 12.02 0.21
N ALA A 75 4.57 12.35 0.02
CA ALA A 75 5.02 13.71 -0.27
C ALA A 75 4.30 14.31 -1.50
N GLY A 76 3.92 13.49 -2.47
CA GLY A 76 3.14 13.90 -3.66
C GLY A 76 1.63 13.98 -3.45
N GLY A 77 1.11 13.76 -2.24
CA GLY A 77 -0.33 13.82 -1.92
C GLY A 77 -1.13 12.57 -2.31
N ALA A 78 -0.49 11.52 -2.82
CA ALA A 78 -1.13 10.23 -3.04
C ALA A 78 -1.23 9.44 -1.72
N PRO A 79 -2.24 8.56 -1.54
CA PRO A 79 -2.30 7.63 -0.42
C PRO A 79 -1.00 6.82 -0.29
N LYS A 80 -0.50 6.65 0.94
CA LYS A 80 0.68 5.82 1.21
C LYS A 80 0.30 4.37 0.92
N GLY A 81 0.87 3.77 -0.12
CA GLY A 81 0.75 2.34 -0.32
C GLY A 81 1.40 1.64 0.88
N ASN A 82 0.63 0.81 1.59
CA ASN A 82 1.16 0.04 2.71
C ASN A 82 2.15 -1.00 2.15
N GLY A 83 3.44 -0.63 2.07
CA GLY A 83 4.54 -1.56 1.77
C GLY A 83 4.76 -2.61 2.85
N ARG A 84 3.87 -2.67 3.84
CA ARG A 84 3.75 -3.75 4.83
C ARG A 84 3.04 -4.90 4.14
N LYS A 85 3.67 -6.07 4.10
CA LYS A 85 2.99 -7.29 3.67
C LYS A 85 2.15 -7.77 4.84
N GLY A 86 0.87 -8.04 4.63
CA GLY A 86 0.02 -8.58 5.68
C GLY A 86 0.34 -10.05 5.96
N GLU A 87 0.01 -10.46 7.17
CA GLU A 87 0.16 -11.85 7.60
C GLU A 87 -1.03 -12.73 7.21
N MET A 88 -2.21 -12.13 6.98
CA MET A 88 -3.43 -12.87 6.67
C MET A 88 -4.27 -12.20 5.58
N THR A 89 -4.65 -12.97 4.57
CA THR A 89 -5.57 -12.55 3.51
C THR A 89 -6.90 -13.29 3.70
N MET A 90 -8.01 -12.58 3.66
CA MET A 90 -9.36 -13.13 3.79
C MET A 90 -10.15 -12.89 2.51
N PHE A 91 -10.94 -13.89 2.14
CA PHE A 91 -11.98 -13.75 1.13
C PHE A 91 -13.24 -13.19 1.77
N VAL A 92 -13.86 -12.21 1.11
CA VAL A 92 -15.14 -11.61 1.53
C VAL A 92 -16.14 -11.71 0.39
N GLY A 93 -17.19 -12.51 0.57
CA GLY A 93 -18.21 -12.79 -0.44
C GLY A 93 -19.61 -12.33 -0.03
N ASN A 94 -20.52 -12.36 -1.00
CA ASN A 94 -21.90 -11.88 -0.89
C ASN A 94 -22.01 -10.37 -0.55
N LEU A 95 -21.01 -9.60 -0.97
CA LEU A 95 -21.03 -8.15 -0.83
C LEU A 95 -22.10 -7.53 -1.75
N PRO A 96 -22.76 -6.43 -1.35
CA PRO A 96 -23.55 -5.62 -2.27
C PRO A 96 -22.69 -5.13 -3.44
N PHE A 97 -23.26 -5.05 -4.65
CA PHE A 97 -22.52 -4.53 -5.81
C PHE A 97 -22.12 -3.04 -5.67
N SER A 98 -22.76 -2.32 -4.75
CA SER A 98 -22.43 -0.94 -4.40
C SER A 98 -21.23 -0.80 -3.47
N PHE A 99 -20.73 -1.89 -2.86
CA PHE A 99 -19.57 -1.84 -1.97
C PHE A 99 -18.28 -1.64 -2.76
N GLY A 100 -17.51 -0.63 -2.38
CA GLY A 100 -16.17 -0.35 -2.88
C GLY A 100 -15.06 -0.82 -1.94
N GLU A 101 -13.82 -0.66 -2.39
CA GLU A 101 -12.61 -0.98 -1.62
C GLU A 101 -12.53 -0.18 -0.31
N LYS A 102 -13.00 1.08 -0.34
CA LYS A 102 -13.05 1.94 0.86
C LYS A 102 -14.02 1.40 1.90
N ASP A 103 -15.24 1.03 1.49
CA ASP A 103 -16.25 0.48 2.40
C ASP A 103 -15.77 -0.82 3.04
N LEU A 104 -15.08 -1.65 2.25
CA LEU A 104 -14.48 -2.88 2.72
C LEU A 104 -13.32 -2.61 3.71
N SER A 105 -12.47 -1.63 3.42
CA SER A 105 -11.40 -1.22 4.33
C SER A 105 -11.96 -0.68 5.66
N ASP A 106 -12.98 0.17 5.59
CA ASP A 106 -13.59 0.78 6.77
C ASP A 106 -14.27 -0.28 7.65
N LEU A 107 -14.97 -1.26 7.04
CA LEU A 107 -15.59 -2.36 7.77
C LEU A 107 -14.58 -3.22 8.54
N PHE A 108 -13.39 -3.43 7.98
CA PHE A 108 -12.34 -4.25 8.62
C PHE A 108 -11.43 -3.44 9.55
N ALA A 109 -11.43 -2.12 9.45
CA ALA A 109 -10.59 -1.24 10.28
C ALA A 109 -10.93 -1.35 11.79
N ASP A 110 -12.19 -1.65 12.13
CA ASP A 110 -12.63 -1.87 13.51
C ASP A 110 -12.00 -3.13 14.15
N HIS A 111 -11.46 -4.04 13.34
CA HIS A 111 -10.87 -5.30 13.79
C HIS A 111 -9.33 -5.31 13.71
N GLY A 112 -8.70 -4.29 13.13
CA GLY A 112 -7.25 -4.16 13.05
C GLY A 112 -6.75 -3.33 11.88
N GLU A 113 -5.43 -3.35 11.68
CA GLU A 113 -4.81 -2.60 10.57
C GLU A 113 -5.03 -3.35 9.25
N VAL A 114 -5.79 -2.74 8.34
CA VAL A 114 -5.97 -3.20 6.97
C VAL A 114 -4.75 -2.80 6.14
N VAL A 115 -4.04 -3.79 5.60
CA VAL A 115 -2.92 -3.59 4.69
C VAL A 115 -3.42 -3.29 3.28
N SER A 116 -4.41 -4.04 2.82
CA SER A 116 -4.98 -3.91 1.47
C SER A 116 -6.41 -4.40 1.44
N ALA A 117 -7.26 -3.75 0.65
CA ALA A 117 -8.63 -4.16 0.38
C ALA A 117 -8.88 -4.02 -1.13
N VAL A 118 -9.38 -5.08 -1.77
CA VAL A 118 -9.59 -5.13 -3.22
C VAL A 118 -10.93 -5.78 -3.53
N ILE A 119 -11.78 -5.11 -4.32
CA ILE A 119 -12.99 -5.71 -4.88
C ILE A 119 -12.65 -6.33 -6.23
N ILE A 120 -13.12 -7.55 -6.45
CA ILE A 120 -12.96 -8.18 -7.76
C ILE A 120 -14.07 -7.72 -8.68
N LYS A 121 -13.66 -7.17 -9.82
CA LYS A 121 -14.54 -6.61 -10.84
C LYS A 121 -14.46 -7.41 -12.15
N ASP A 122 -15.47 -7.26 -13.00
CA ASP A 122 -15.49 -7.84 -14.35
C ASP A 122 -14.71 -6.96 -15.35
N ASN A 123 -14.66 -7.38 -16.62
CA ASN A 123 -14.00 -6.64 -17.70
C ASN A 123 -14.67 -5.29 -18.03
N MET A 124 -15.83 -5.01 -17.45
CA MET A 124 -16.59 -3.77 -17.60
C MET A 124 -16.53 -2.91 -16.32
N ASP A 125 -15.56 -3.18 -15.42
CA ASP A 125 -15.36 -2.50 -14.12
C ASP A 125 -16.56 -2.60 -13.15
N ARG A 126 -17.40 -3.63 -13.31
CA ARG A 126 -18.53 -3.88 -12.39
C ARG A 126 -18.13 -4.88 -11.31
N SER A 127 -18.48 -4.59 -10.06
CA SER A 127 -18.24 -5.47 -8.92
C SER A 127 -18.84 -6.87 -9.17
N LYS A 128 -18.09 -7.92 -8.84
CA LYS A 128 -18.59 -9.30 -8.85
C LYS A 128 -19.20 -9.72 -7.51
N GLY A 129 -19.33 -8.80 -6.55
CA GLY A 129 -19.94 -9.05 -5.24
C GLY A 129 -19.02 -9.81 -4.27
N TYR A 130 -17.70 -9.76 -4.50
CA TYR A 130 -16.69 -10.30 -3.59
C TYR A 130 -15.36 -9.56 -3.70
N GLY A 131 -14.53 -9.69 -2.67
CA GLY A 131 -13.23 -9.06 -2.58
C GLY A 131 -12.28 -9.80 -1.66
N PHE A 132 -11.08 -9.24 -1.51
CA PHE A 132 -10.06 -9.71 -0.59
C PHE A 132 -9.62 -8.58 0.34
N VAL A 133 -9.42 -8.93 1.60
CA VAL A 133 -8.85 -8.04 2.62
C VAL A 133 -7.59 -8.68 3.18
N GLU A 134 -6.50 -7.93 3.19
CA GLU A 134 -5.24 -8.31 3.81
C GLU A 134 -5.09 -7.53 5.11
N MET A 135 -4.98 -8.24 6.23
CA MET A 135 -4.75 -7.67 7.56
C MET A 135 -3.27 -7.75 7.91
N LEU A 136 -2.80 -6.76 8.68
CA LEU A 136 -1.40 -6.71 9.11
C LEU A 136 -1.03 -7.96 9.91
N ASN A 137 -1.84 -8.32 10.92
CA ASN A 137 -1.54 -9.42 11.84
C ASN A 137 -2.54 -10.57 11.68
N LYS A 138 -2.06 -11.81 11.82
CA LYS A 138 -2.93 -13.00 11.77
C LYS A 138 -4.02 -12.99 12.86
N ALA A 139 -3.71 -12.53 14.06
CA ALA A 139 -4.68 -12.45 15.16
C ALA A 139 -5.84 -11.49 14.85
N GLN A 140 -5.55 -10.35 14.24
CA GLN A 140 -6.56 -9.38 13.80
C GLN A 140 -7.43 -9.95 12.67
N GLY A 141 -6.80 -10.64 11.71
CA GLY A 141 -7.53 -11.35 10.65
C GLY A 141 -8.48 -12.42 11.20
N GLN A 142 -8.03 -13.23 12.17
CA GLN A 142 -8.88 -14.24 12.78
C GLN A 142 -10.08 -13.63 13.51
N ALA A 143 -9.86 -12.59 14.32
CA ALA A 143 -10.94 -11.88 15.01
C ALA A 143 -11.95 -11.25 14.05
N ALA A 144 -11.47 -10.68 12.94
CA ALA A 144 -12.31 -10.15 11.88
C ALA A 144 -13.16 -11.25 11.22
N MET A 145 -12.57 -12.41 10.91
CA MET A 145 -13.32 -13.54 10.36
C MET A 145 -14.43 -14.02 11.30
N ASP A 146 -14.10 -14.20 12.58
CA ASP A 146 -15.04 -14.72 13.57
C ASP A 146 -16.22 -13.75 13.82
N THR A 147 -15.96 -12.44 13.72
CA THR A 147 -16.97 -11.41 13.98
C THR A 147 -17.79 -11.05 12.74
N LEU A 148 -17.14 -10.93 11.58
CA LEU A 148 -17.78 -10.44 10.35
C LEU A 148 -18.41 -11.56 9.52
N HIS A 149 -18.10 -12.82 9.78
CA HIS A 149 -18.80 -13.91 9.12
C HIS A 149 -20.29 -13.91 9.50
N ASN A 150 -21.18 -13.92 8.51
CA ASN A 150 -22.63 -13.72 8.62
C ASN A 150 -23.08 -12.33 9.10
N TYR A 151 -22.18 -11.33 9.11
CA TYR A 151 -22.57 -9.95 9.37
C TYR A 151 -23.53 -9.42 8.30
N GLN A 152 -24.57 -8.71 8.73
CA GLN A 152 -25.66 -8.27 7.85
C GLN A 152 -25.35 -6.91 7.22
N ILE A 153 -25.27 -6.87 5.89
CA ILE A 153 -25.15 -5.63 5.12
C ILE A 153 -26.35 -5.52 4.18
N ASN A 154 -27.20 -4.51 4.39
CA ASN A 154 -28.44 -4.33 3.63
C ASN A 154 -29.32 -5.61 3.61
N GLY A 155 -29.37 -6.33 4.74
CA GLY A 155 -30.10 -7.60 4.86
C GLY A 155 -29.44 -8.78 4.16
N ARG A 156 -28.18 -8.66 3.74
CA ARG A 156 -27.40 -9.74 3.11
C ARG A 156 -26.27 -10.16 4.06
N PRO A 157 -26.24 -11.43 4.52
CA PRO A 157 -25.14 -11.91 5.34
C PRO A 157 -23.89 -12.08 4.50
N ILE A 158 -22.80 -11.38 4.87
CA ILE A 158 -21.52 -11.53 4.17
C ILE A 158 -20.82 -12.82 4.60
N THR A 159 -20.02 -13.38 3.70
CA THR A 159 -19.20 -14.57 3.98
C THR A 159 -17.74 -14.16 4.08
N VAL A 160 -17.15 -14.27 5.26
CA VAL A 160 -15.69 -14.08 5.46
C VAL A 160 -15.02 -15.44 5.66
N ARG A 161 -13.93 -15.72 4.94
CA ARG A 161 -13.16 -16.99 5.01
C ARG A 161 -11.67 -16.75 4.79
N ASP A 162 -10.84 -17.74 5.14
CA ASP A 162 -9.42 -17.70 4.85
C ASP A 162 -9.17 -17.67 3.32
N GLY A 163 -8.51 -16.60 2.86
CA GLY A 163 -8.18 -16.37 1.46
C GLY A 163 -6.91 -17.10 0.99
N SER A 164 -6.13 -17.72 1.89
CA SER A 164 -4.98 -18.54 1.51
C SER A 164 -5.39 -19.84 0.80
N THR A 165 -6.63 -20.28 0.98
CA THR A 165 -7.18 -21.50 0.36
C THR A 165 -7.36 -21.40 -1.17
N SER A 166 -7.07 -20.24 -1.77
CA SER A 166 -7.04 -20.03 -3.23
C SER A 166 -5.65 -19.68 -3.77
N ARG A 167 -4.58 -19.83 -2.98
CA ARG A 167 -3.18 -19.51 -3.37
C ARG A 167 -2.33 -20.72 -3.81
N ASP A 168 -2.95 -21.77 -4.35
CA ASP A 168 -2.22 -22.87 -5.02
C ASP A 168 -2.03 -22.65 -6.54
N GLY A 169 -2.21 -21.43 -7.03
CA GLY A 169 -2.05 -21.09 -8.45
C GLY A 169 -1.06 -19.97 -8.69
N ASN A 170 0.18 -20.35 -9.03
CA ASN A 170 1.17 -19.54 -9.74
C ASN A 170 1.97 -18.49 -8.94
N ARG A 171 3.09 -18.94 -8.35
CA ARG A 171 4.27 -18.13 -8.05
C ARG A 171 5.46 -18.73 -8.80
N ARG A 172 5.67 -18.31 -10.05
CA ARG A 172 6.95 -18.39 -10.77
C ARG A 172 7.14 -17.10 -11.55
#